data_AF-A0A1G1NL87-F1
#
_entry.id   AF-A0A1G1NL87-F1
#
_cell.length_a   1.000
_cell.length_b   1.000
_cell.length_c   1.000
_cell.angle_alpha   90.00
_cell.angle_beta   90.00
_cell.angle_gamma   90.00
#
_symmetry.space_group_name_H-M   'P 1'
#
loop_
_entity.id
_entity.type
_entity.pdbx_description
1 polymer ?
#
loop_
_entity_poly.entity_id
_entity_poly.type
_entity_poly.pdbx_seq_one_letter_code
_entity_poly.pdbx_strand_id
1 'polypeptide(L)'
;MKNTLARLPLVKALQSLSKTSAPGTKFLYGVMAGICLFLFTLPWVPRTQDAMVAKFHLRSASFFQWAALQLIPSMYNFGNEIWISYQPLTAAVLEGKEPLSGGAFHGWVNHHPLRLISFSVHRKNFSTGTYYVYLRSGYRGRNFYSTFILKGNPQGLRLERLP
;
A
#
# COMPACT_ATOMS: atom_id res chain seq x y z
N MET A 1 -44.01 -23.49 2.22
CA MET A 1 -43.10 -22.33 2.04
C MET A 1 -41.93 -22.75 1.16
N LYS A 2 -41.86 -22.28 -0.10
CA LYS A 2 -40.72 -22.57 -0.99
C LYS A 2 -39.48 -21.90 -0.41
N ASN A 3 -38.37 -22.66 -0.33
CA ASN A 3 -37.15 -22.29 0.37
C ASN A 3 -36.50 -21.03 -0.26
N THR A 4 -36.87 -19.85 0.25
CA THR A 4 -36.51 -18.52 -0.28
C THR A 4 -34.99 -18.29 -0.29
N LEU A 5 -34.27 -18.94 0.64
CA LEU A 5 -32.82 -18.88 0.77
C LEU A 5 -32.09 -19.45 -0.45
N ALA A 6 -32.64 -20.48 -1.11
CA ALA A 6 -32.03 -21.08 -2.30
C ALA A 6 -32.01 -20.15 -3.53
N ARG A 7 -32.77 -19.05 -3.48
CA ARG A 7 -32.80 -18.03 -4.53
C ARG A 7 -31.75 -16.94 -4.35
N LEU A 8 -31.13 -16.84 -3.16
CA LEU A 8 -30.12 -15.83 -2.88
C LEU A 8 -28.91 -16.01 -3.83
N PRO A 9 -28.41 -14.94 -4.45
CA PRO A 9 -27.28 -15.01 -5.39
C PRO A 9 -26.04 -15.72 -4.80
N LEU A 10 -25.74 -15.48 -3.53
CA LEU A 10 -24.62 -16.12 -2.83
C LEU A 10 -24.79 -17.64 -2.75
N VAL A 11 -25.99 -18.12 -2.44
CA VAL A 11 -26.27 -19.57 -2.34
C VAL A 11 -26.14 -20.23 -3.70
N LYS A 12 -26.63 -19.60 -4.77
CA LYS A 12 -26.45 -20.08 -6.15
C LYS A 12 -24.97 -20.11 -6.56
N ALA A 13 -24.20 -19.08 -6.20
CA ALA A 13 -22.77 -19.02 -6.50
C ALA A 13 -22.00 -20.14 -5.79
N LEU A 14 -22.29 -20.37 -4.49
CA LEU A 14 -21.68 -21.46 -3.73
C LEU A 14 -22.03 -22.84 -4.29
N GLN A 15 -23.30 -23.06 -4.66
CA GLN A 15 -23.74 -24.31 -5.29
C GLN A 15 -23.10 -24.53 -6.67
N SER A 16 -22.89 -23.47 -7.44
CA SER A 16 -22.17 -23.55 -8.72
C SER A 16 -20.69 -23.86 -8.50
N LEU A 17 -20.08 -23.25 -7.48
CA LEU A 17 -18.67 -23.46 -7.13
C LEU A 17 -18.43 -24.89 -6.60
N SER A 18 -19.37 -25.45 -5.83
CA SER A 18 -19.24 -26.83 -5.34
C SER A 18 -19.33 -27.86 -6.46
N LYS A 19 -20.07 -27.55 -7.53
CA LYS A 19 -20.26 -28.40 -8.71
C LYS A 19 -19.16 -28.29 -9.74
N THR A 20 -18.33 -27.23 -9.72
CA THR A 20 -17.22 -27.13 -10.67
C THR A 20 -16.14 -28.17 -10.37
N SER A 21 -15.60 -28.80 -11.40
CA SER A 21 -14.45 -29.72 -11.29
C SER A 21 -13.11 -28.99 -11.43
N ALA A 22 -13.11 -27.72 -11.85
CA ALA A 22 -11.90 -26.94 -12.11
C ALA A 22 -11.21 -26.50 -10.80
N PRO A 23 -10.03 -27.06 -10.45
CA PRO A 23 -9.35 -26.72 -9.19
C PRO A 23 -8.88 -25.27 -9.16
N GLY A 24 -8.46 -24.71 -10.31
CA GLY A 24 -8.05 -23.31 -10.41
C GLY A 24 -9.16 -22.31 -10.06
N THR A 25 -10.41 -22.61 -10.46
CA THR A 25 -11.57 -21.80 -10.10
C THR A 25 -11.82 -21.83 -8.59
N LYS A 26 -11.80 -23.02 -7.98
CA LYS A 26 -11.97 -23.15 -6.52
C LYS A 26 -10.88 -22.40 -5.76
N PHE A 27 -9.63 -22.50 -6.22
CA PHE A 27 -8.50 -21.76 -5.64
C PHE A 27 -8.73 -20.24 -5.70
N LEU A 28 -9.05 -19.70 -6.88
CA LEU A 28 -9.30 -18.26 -7.05
C LEU A 28 -10.40 -17.75 -6.12
N TYR A 29 -11.55 -18.43 -6.08
CA TYR A 29 -12.65 -18.05 -5.19
C TYR A 29 -12.29 -18.18 -3.71
N GLY A 30 -11.49 -19.18 -3.34
CA GLY A 30 -10.95 -19.33 -1.99
C GLY A 30 -10.06 -18.15 -1.59
N VAL A 31 -9.16 -17.72 -2.47
CA VAL A 31 -8.32 -16.54 -2.26
C VAL A 31 -9.16 -15.27 -2.12
N MET A 32 -10.15 -15.07 -3.00
CA MET A 32 -11.06 -13.92 -2.91
C MET A 32 -11.83 -13.91 -1.59
N ALA A 33 -12.37 -15.06 -1.16
CA ALA A 33 -13.06 -15.17 0.13
C ALA A 33 -12.12 -14.82 1.30
N GLY A 34 -10.87 -15.30 1.27
CA GLY A 34 -9.86 -14.95 2.27
C GLY A 34 -9.56 -13.45 2.31
N ILE A 35 -9.40 -12.80 1.15
CA ILE A 35 -9.21 -11.35 1.04
C ILE A 35 -10.43 -10.60 1.61
N CYS A 36 -11.65 -11.03 1.27
CA CYS A 36 -12.87 -10.42 1.81
C CYS A 36 -12.95 -10.52 3.34
N LEU A 37 -12.64 -11.69 3.91
CA LEU A 37 -12.60 -11.88 5.36
C LEU A 37 -11.53 -10.99 6.01
N PHE A 38 -10.34 -10.90 5.40
CA PHE A 38 -9.29 -10.01 5.90
C PHE A 38 -9.72 -8.53 5.84
N LEU A 39 -10.28 -8.08 4.73
CA LEU A 39 -10.80 -6.72 4.56
C LEU A 39 -11.94 -6.41 5.52
N PHE A 40 -12.77 -7.39 5.86
CA PHE A 40 -13.78 -7.24 6.89
C PHE A 40 -13.14 -6.88 8.24
N THR A 41 -11.98 -7.44 8.59
CA THR A 41 -11.31 -7.08 9.87
C THR A 41 -10.66 -5.69 9.88
N LEU A 42 -10.34 -5.13 8.71
CA LEU A 42 -9.58 -3.89 8.55
C LEU A 42 -10.13 -2.70 9.37
N PRO A 43 -11.44 -2.38 9.36
CA PRO A 43 -11.97 -1.28 10.15
C PRO A 43 -11.81 -1.44 11.67
N TRP A 44 -11.73 -2.65 12.20
CA TRP A 44 -11.84 -2.90 13.65
C TRP A 44 -10.58 -3.45 14.30
N VAL A 45 -9.71 -4.11 13.55
CA VAL A 45 -8.54 -4.81 14.11
C VAL A 45 -7.26 -4.00 13.86
N PRO A 46 -6.64 -3.40 14.90
CA PRO A 46 -5.44 -2.57 14.73
C PRO A 46 -4.29 -3.29 14.03
N ARG A 47 -4.10 -4.59 14.31
CA ARG A 47 -3.05 -5.40 13.65
C ARG A 47 -3.24 -5.47 12.14
N THR A 48 -4.49 -5.60 11.67
CA THR A 48 -4.82 -5.61 10.24
C THR A 48 -4.54 -4.25 9.62
N GLN A 49 -4.88 -3.17 10.33
CA GLN A 49 -4.59 -1.78 9.90
C GLN A 49 -3.09 -1.56 9.75
N ASP A 50 -2.33 -1.92 10.79
CA ASP A 50 -0.88 -1.76 10.82
C ASP A 50 -0.22 -2.58 9.70
N ALA A 51 -0.66 -3.82 9.45
CA ALA A 51 -0.17 -4.63 8.34
C ALA A 51 -0.47 -3.99 6.97
N MET A 52 -1.68 -3.47 6.78
CA MET A 52 -2.08 -2.83 5.54
C MET A 52 -1.32 -1.52 5.27
N VAL A 53 -1.04 -0.73 6.30
CA VAL A 53 -0.24 0.48 6.15
C VAL A 53 1.24 0.13 5.97
N ALA A 54 1.77 -0.85 6.70
CA ALA A 54 3.18 -1.27 6.63
C ALA A 54 3.63 -1.65 5.21
N LYS A 55 2.73 -2.16 4.36
CA LYS A 55 3.04 -2.51 2.96
C LYS A 55 3.48 -1.31 2.13
N PHE A 56 2.98 -0.10 2.44
CA PHE A 56 3.38 1.14 1.75
C PHE A 56 4.77 1.62 2.19
N HIS A 57 5.13 1.30 3.42
CA HIS A 57 6.36 1.76 4.08
C HIS A 57 7.54 0.78 3.94
N LEU A 58 7.38 -0.33 3.22
CA LEU A 58 8.34 -1.44 3.18
C LEU A 58 8.66 -1.96 4.60
N ARG A 59 7.64 -2.01 5.46
CA ARG A 59 7.72 -2.39 6.89
C ARG A 59 7.07 -3.73 7.22
N SER A 60 6.67 -4.49 6.22
CA SER A 60 6.12 -5.83 6.43
C SER A 60 7.16 -6.74 7.09
N ALA A 61 6.71 -7.70 7.91
CA ALA A 61 7.63 -8.59 8.65
C ALA A 61 8.43 -9.52 7.73
N SER A 62 7.92 -9.80 6.53
CA SER A 62 8.61 -10.58 5.51
C SER A 62 8.21 -10.16 4.09
N PHE A 63 9.02 -10.56 3.11
CA PHE A 63 8.71 -10.38 1.69
C PHE A 63 7.39 -11.10 1.31
N PHE A 64 7.16 -12.32 1.81
CA PHE A 64 5.93 -13.06 1.51
C PHE A 64 4.69 -12.34 2.05
N GLN A 65 4.76 -11.80 3.26
CA GLN A 65 3.68 -11.00 3.80
C GLN A 65 3.46 -9.74 2.95
N TRP A 66 4.54 -9.04 2.57
CA TRP A 66 4.46 -7.87 1.70
C TRP A 66 3.80 -8.20 0.35
N ALA A 67 4.18 -9.32 -0.28
CA ALA A 67 3.65 -9.77 -1.56
C ALA A 67 2.18 -10.17 -1.46
N ALA A 68 1.78 -10.91 -0.42
CA ALA A 68 0.38 -11.27 -0.20
C ALA A 68 -0.52 -10.03 -0.03
N LEU A 69 -0.02 -8.99 0.65
CA LEU A 69 -0.74 -7.72 0.83
C LEU A 69 -0.88 -6.91 -0.47
N GLN A 70 -0.12 -7.22 -1.53
CA GLN A 70 -0.30 -6.59 -2.86
C GLN A 70 -1.55 -7.11 -3.57
N LEU A 71 -2.04 -8.32 -3.23
CA LEU A 71 -3.29 -8.85 -3.77
C LEU A 71 -4.52 -8.09 -3.25
N ILE A 72 -4.35 -7.36 -2.16
CA ILE A 72 -5.41 -6.57 -1.55
C ILE A 72 -5.37 -5.17 -2.16
N PRO A 73 -6.42 -4.75 -2.90
CA PRO A 73 -6.47 -3.43 -3.51
C PRO A 73 -6.26 -2.34 -2.46
N SER A 74 -5.31 -1.46 -2.72
CA SER A 74 -5.11 -0.22 -1.96
C SER A 74 -6.23 0.75 -2.33
N MET A 75 -7.43 0.57 -1.76
CA MET A 75 -8.54 1.49 -2.01
C MET A 75 -8.23 2.89 -1.46
N TYR A 76 -9.01 3.90 -1.87
CA TYR A 76 -8.93 5.32 -1.47
C TYR A 76 -9.09 5.60 0.04
N ASN A 77 -9.10 4.58 0.88
CA ASN A 77 -9.27 4.73 2.32
C ASN A 77 -7.96 5.04 3.05
N PHE A 78 -6.82 4.98 2.36
CA PHE A 78 -5.51 5.33 2.92
C PHE A 78 -5.07 6.70 2.42
N GLY A 79 -4.81 7.61 3.35
CA GLY A 79 -4.21 8.90 3.03
C GLY A 79 -2.71 8.77 2.96
N ASN A 80 -2.14 8.54 1.77
CA ASN A 80 -0.69 8.51 1.60
C ASN A 80 -0.17 9.82 1.02
N GLU A 81 0.82 10.39 1.68
CA GLU A 81 1.54 11.59 1.26
C GLU A 81 3.02 11.28 1.15
N ILE A 82 3.63 11.84 0.11
CA ILE A 82 5.06 11.72 -0.12
C ILE A 82 5.67 13.12 -0.22
N TRP A 83 6.83 13.28 0.41
CA TRP A 83 7.72 14.40 0.18
C TRP A 83 9.03 13.89 -0.39
N ILE A 84 9.59 14.61 -1.36
CA ILE A 84 10.90 14.30 -1.94
C ILE A 84 11.70 15.59 -2.00
N SER A 85 12.89 15.59 -1.43
CA SER A 85 13.76 16.78 -1.36
C SER A 85 15.21 16.41 -1.61
N TYR A 86 16.02 17.37 -2.09
CA TYR A 86 17.47 17.22 -2.20
C TYR A 86 18.18 17.38 -0.86
N GLN A 87 17.51 17.98 0.13
CA GLN A 87 18.02 18.22 1.47
C GLN A 87 17.04 17.69 2.52
N PRO A 88 17.50 17.36 3.74
CA PRO A 88 16.61 16.94 4.81
C PRO A 88 15.54 18.00 5.11
N LEU A 89 14.28 17.57 5.25
CA LEU A 89 13.17 18.42 5.68
C LEU A 89 13.02 18.39 7.20
N THR A 90 12.57 19.50 7.77
CA THR A 90 12.24 19.61 9.20
C THR A 90 10.87 19.00 9.48
N ALA A 91 10.62 18.64 10.75
CA ALA A 91 9.28 18.21 11.18
C ALA A 91 8.21 19.29 10.93
N ALA A 92 8.56 20.57 11.09
CA ALA A 92 7.66 21.68 10.84
C ALA A 92 7.19 21.75 9.38
N VAL A 93 8.08 21.48 8.41
CA VAL A 93 7.71 21.38 6.99
C VAL A 93 6.78 20.17 6.74
N LEU A 94 7.11 19.00 7.31
CA LEU A 94 6.30 17.78 7.14
C LEU A 94 4.91 17.89 7.79
N GLU A 95 4.76 18.73 8.82
CA GLU A 95 3.50 19.06 9.47
C GLU A 95 2.74 20.22 8.79
N GLY A 96 3.32 20.82 7.74
CA GLY A 96 2.72 21.96 7.03
C GLY A 96 2.75 23.27 7.81
N LYS A 97 3.57 23.37 8.87
CA LYS A 97 3.77 24.60 9.66
C LYS A 97 4.75 25.56 8.99
N GLU A 98 5.61 25.06 8.12
CA GLU A 98 6.55 25.82 7.31
C GLU A 98 6.36 25.51 5.82
N PRO A 99 6.61 26.48 4.92
CA PRO A 99 6.48 26.25 3.50
C PRO A 99 7.54 25.28 3.00
N LEU A 100 7.15 24.45 2.02
CA LEU A 100 8.08 23.61 1.29
C LEU A 100 9.00 24.49 0.42
N SER A 101 10.31 24.35 0.56
CA SER A 101 11.32 25.18 -0.13
C SER A 101 12.30 24.33 -0.94
N GLY A 102 13.15 25.00 -1.74
CA GLY A 102 14.31 24.35 -2.38
C GLY A 102 13.98 23.31 -3.46
N GLY A 103 12.86 23.45 -4.18
CA GLY A 103 12.47 22.52 -5.25
C GLY A 103 12.02 21.15 -4.75
N ALA A 104 11.72 21.02 -3.46
CA ALA A 104 11.11 19.81 -2.91
C ALA A 104 9.69 19.60 -3.45
N PHE A 105 9.32 18.33 -3.60
CA PHE A 105 8.01 17.89 -4.05
C PHE A 105 7.18 17.41 -2.85
N HIS A 106 5.89 17.71 -2.85
CA HIS A 106 4.88 17.13 -1.96
C HIS A 106 3.66 16.71 -2.79
N GLY A 107 3.10 15.55 -2.48
CA GLY A 107 1.86 15.12 -3.13
C GLY A 107 1.19 13.93 -2.47
N TRP A 108 -0.08 13.75 -2.82
CA TRP A 108 -0.90 12.61 -2.40
C TRP A 108 -0.77 11.47 -3.41
N VAL A 109 -0.59 10.23 -2.92
CA VAL A 109 -0.44 9.05 -3.77
C VAL A 109 -1.40 7.95 -3.34
N ASN A 110 -2.31 7.56 -4.24
CA ASN A 110 -3.43 6.70 -3.85
C ASN A 110 -3.05 5.23 -3.64
N HIS A 111 -2.08 4.66 -4.37
CA HIS A 111 -1.94 3.19 -4.44
C HIS A 111 -0.61 2.65 -3.93
N HIS A 112 0.51 3.23 -4.39
CA HIS A 112 1.85 2.76 -4.05
C HIS A 112 2.79 3.97 -4.01
N PRO A 113 2.95 4.64 -2.86
CA PRO A 113 3.71 5.89 -2.77
C PRO A 113 5.14 5.75 -3.28
N LEU A 114 5.81 4.65 -2.93
CA LEU A 114 7.17 4.39 -3.37
C LEU A 114 7.28 3.88 -4.82
N ARG A 115 6.16 3.67 -5.53
CA ARG A 115 6.18 3.32 -6.97
C ARG A 115 6.78 4.44 -7.81
N LEU A 116 6.61 5.70 -7.39
CA LEU A 116 7.15 6.86 -8.08
C LEU A 116 8.67 6.73 -8.28
N ILE A 117 9.36 6.18 -7.29
CA ILE A 117 10.82 6.04 -7.27
C ILE A 117 11.32 4.64 -7.68
N SER A 118 10.47 3.60 -7.66
CA SER A 118 10.89 2.23 -8.02
C SER A 118 10.54 1.83 -9.45
N PHE A 119 9.25 1.89 -9.83
CA PHE A 119 8.73 1.28 -11.06
C PHE A 119 8.08 2.28 -12.02
N SER A 120 8.03 3.56 -11.70
CA SER A 120 7.42 4.57 -12.57
C SER A 120 8.38 5.11 -13.63
N VAL A 121 7.81 5.73 -14.68
CA VAL A 121 8.58 6.46 -15.71
C VAL A 121 9.38 7.63 -15.13
N HIS A 122 8.92 8.19 -14.00
CA HIS A 122 9.59 9.29 -13.31
C HIS A 122 10.86 8.88 -12.58
N ARG A 123 11.17 7.58 -12.47
CA ARG A 123 12.38 7.10 -11.81
C ARG A 123 13.67 7.72 -12.39
N LYS A 124 13.66 8.05 -13.68
CA LYS A 124 14.80 8.68 -14.38
C LYS A 124 15.16 10.04 -13.80
N ASN A 125 14.19 10.75 -13.22
CA ASN A 125 14.40 12.05 -12.57
C ASN A 125 15.28 11.93 -11.31
N PHE A 126 15.48 10.72 -10.79
CA PHE A 126 16.29 10.43 -9.62
C PHE A 126 17.57 9.68 -9.95
N SER A 127 17.91 9.52 -11.24
CA SER A 127 19.02 8.67 -11.71
C SER A 127 20.40 9.15 -11.25
N THR A 128 20.56 10.44 -10.96
CA THR A 128 21.81 11.00 -10.45
C THR A 128 21.50 11.91 -9.27
N GLY A 129 22.02 11.57 -8.09
CA GLY A 129 21.92 12.42 -6.91
C GLY A 129 21.48 11.67 -5.65
N THR A 130 21.33 12.43 -4.57
CA THR A 130 20.81 11.95 -3.29
C THR A 130 19.56 12.74 -2.94
N TYR A 131 18.50 12.02 -2.57
CA TYR A 131 17.20 12.57 -2.24
C TYR A 131 16.72 12.02 -0.92
N TYR A 132 16.05 12.86 -0.14
CA TYR A 132 15.37 12.51 1.09
C TYR A 132 13.89 12.32 0.76
N VAL A 133 13.39 11.12 1.02
CA VAL A 133 12.00 10.74 0.77
C VAL A 133 11.30 10.54 2.09
N TYR A 134 10.22 11.26 2.31
CA TYR A 134 9.37 11.12 3.49
C TYR A 134 8.02 10.58 3.05
N LEU A 135 7.50 9.62 3.80
CA LEU A 135 6.21 9.00 3.54
C LEU A 135 5.37 9.08 4.81
N ARG A 136 4.17 9.62 4.67
CA ARG A 136 3.10 9.52 5.66
C ARG A 136 1.97 8.68 5.08
N SER A 137 1.49 7.69 5.83
CA SER A 137 0.25 6.97 5.49
C SER A 137 -0.70 6.97 6.67
N GLY A 138 -1.93 7.40 6.43
CA GLY A 138 -2.99 7.48 7.42
C GLY A 138 -4.14 6.51 7.16
N TYR A 139 -4.66 5.87 8.22
CA TYR A 139 -5.91 5.10 8.20
C TYR A 139 -6.63 5.20 9.54
N ARG A 140 -7.89 5.68 9.55
CA ARG A 140 -8.75 5.81 10.74
C ARG A 140 -8.04 6.40 11.98
N GLY A 141 -7.34 7.52 11.79
CA GLY A 141 -6.63 8.23 12.88
C GLY A 141 -5.25 7.66 13.23
N ARG A 142 -4.86 6.51 12.67
CA ARG A 142 -3.49 5.98 12.79
C ARG A 142 -2.64 6.56 11.67
N ASN A 143 -1.45 7.06 12.01
CA ASN A 143 -0.48 7.58 11.06
C ASN A 143 0.82 6.82 11.17
N PHE A 144 1.39 6.48 10.01
CA PHE A 144 2.70 5.87 9.89
C PHE A 144 3.61 6.84 9.17
N TYR A 145 4.85 6.89 9.62
CA TYR A 145 5.90 7.70 9.02
C TYR A 145 7.07 6.80 8.66
N SER A 146 7.66 7.05 7.50
CA SER A 146 8.95 6.50 7.12
C SER A 146 9.78 7.57 6.44
N THR A 147 11.07 7.56 6.72
CA THR A 147 12.06 8.37 6.04
C THR A 147 13.01 7.45 5.29
N PHE A 148 13.40 7.85 4.09
CA PHE A 148 14.35 7.13 3.26
C PHE A 148 15.36 8.09 2.64
N ILE A 149 16.54 7.57 2.36
CA ILE A 149 17.50 8.18 1.45
C ILE A 149 17.45 7.39 0.14
N LEU A 150 17.17 8.08 -0.95
CA LEU A 150 17.23 7.57 -2.31
C LEU A 150 18.53 8.07 -2.96
N LYS A 151 19.41 7.14 -3.34
CA LYS A 151 20.67 7.44 -4.05
C LYS A 151 20.57 6.91 -5.47
N GLY A 152 20.74 7.80 -6.44
CA GLY A 152 20.85 7.44 -7.85
C GLY A 152 22.31 7.39 -8.29
N ASN A 153 22.66 6.32 -9.00
CA ASN A 153 23.94 6.15 -9.67
C ASN A 153 23.75 5.52 -11.06
N PRO A 154 24.80 5.45 -11.91
CA PRO A 154 24.70 4.82 -13.23
C PRO A 154 24.24 3.37 -13.22
N GLN A 155 24.41 2.65 -12.11
CA GLN A 155 23.99 1.25 -11.94
C GLN A 155 22.53 1.11 -11.49
N GLY A 156 21.88 2.19 -11.03
CA GLY A 156 20.48 2.20 -10.65
C GLY A 156 20.16 3.08 -9.43
N LEU A 157 19.01 2.80 -8.83
CA LEU A 157 18.51 3.50 -7.66
C LEU A 157 18.66 2.60 -6.43
N ARG A 158 19.23 3.15 -5.35
CA ARG A 158 19.28 2.50 -4.04
C ARG A 158 18.43 3.27 -3.06
N LEU A 159 17.44 2.60 -2.47
CA LEU A 159 16.61 3.14 -1.40
C LEU A 159 17.06 2.58 -0.05
N GLU A 160 17.39 3.47 0.87
CA GLU A 160 17.84 3.14 2.23
C GLU A 160 16.85 3.74 3.22
N ARG A 161 16.25 2.92 4.09
CA ARG A 161 15.32 3.41 5.10
C ARG A 161 16.10 3.94 6.30
N LEU A 162 15.76 5.14 6.74
CA LEU A 162 16.26 5.71 7.99
C LEU A 162 15.38 5.26 9.17
N PRO A 163 15.96 5.16 10.38
CA PRO A 163 15.23 4.78 11.59
C PRO A 163 13.99 5.65 11.84
#